data_AF-H1KXN9-F1
#
_entry.id   AF-H1KXN9-F1
#
_cell.length_a   1.000
_cell.length_b   1.000
_cell.length_c   1.000
_cell.angle_alpha   90.00
_cell.angle_beta   90.00
_cell.angle_gamma   90.00
#
_symmetry.space_group_name_H-M   'P 1'
#
loop_
_entity.id
_entity.type
_entity.pdbx_description
1 polymer ?
#
loop_
_entity_poly.entity_id
_entity_poly.type
_entity_poly.pdbx_seq_one_letter_code
_entity_poly.pdbx_strand_id
1 'polypeptide(L)'
;MPYTKIKVYILLLIMGLGIIIFNPQYGFIFSLFLTLTNLNAKTFKVLRKWVLFSLYVVLFYYIIVGKSGLHYALRLLGYVLIFQWFFGSISLSEFINYISKYNKDLGVGIWITLYTLNNAKRKYISIRNAQISRGLNTTGLRNKFRGYMSIIIPLVISLYDSAIKRAVALSSRGYK
;
A
#
# COMPACT_ATOMS: atom_id res chain seq x y z
N MET A 1 -3.60 -21.23 -17.90
CA MET A 1 -2.67 -21.18 -16.74
C MET A 1 -2.82 -19.84 -16.02
N PRO A 2 -3.49 -19.77 -14.85
CA PRO A 2 -3.91 -18.49 -14.24
C PRO A 2 -2.80 -17.66 -13.58
N TYR A 3 -1.56 -18.15 -13.50
CA TYR A 3 -0.46 -17.50 -12.78
C TYR A 3 0.66 -16.94 -13.67
N THR A 4 0.54 -17.03 -15.00
CA THR A 4 1.58 -16.53 -15.92
C THR A 4 1.69 -15.01 -15.83
N LYS A 5 0.56 -14.31 -15.72
CA LYS A 5 0.48 -12.85 -15.67
C LYS A 5 1.27 -12.26 -14.49
N ILE A 6 1.04 -12.75 -13.28
CA ILE A 6 1.71 -12.23 -12.08
C ILE A 6 3.22 -12.51 -12.06
N LYS A 7 3.65 -13.65 -12.60
CA LYS A 7 5.08 -13.96 -12.73
C LYS A 7 5.78 -12.96 -13.65
N VAL A 8 5.16 -12.61 -14.78
CA VAL A 8 5.71 -11.60 -15.71
C VAL A 8 5.81 -10.24 -15.01
N TYR A 9 4.78 -9.82 -14.28
CA TYR A 9 4.82 -8.55 -13.55
C TYR A 9 5.90 -8.51 -12.44
N ILE A 10 6.09 -9.61 -11.69
CA ILE A 10 7.16 -9.72 -10.70
C ILE A 10 8.53 -9.64 -11.38
N LEU A 11 8.70 -10.33 -12.50
CA LEU A 11 9.95 -10.31 -13.25
C LEU A 11 10.28 -8.90 -13.77
N LEU A 12 9.28 -8.21 -14.33
CA LEU A 12 9.42 -6.82 -14.77
C LEU A 12 9.70 -5.85 -13.61
N LEU A 13 9.12 -6.09 -12.42
CA LEU A 13 9.43 -5.32 -11.22
C LEU A 13 10.89 -5.52 -10.79
N ILE A 14 11.36 -6.76 -10.70
CA ILE A 14 12.76 -7.07 -10.34
C ILE A 14 13.71 -6.45 -11.36
N MET A 15 13.41 -6.60 -12.66
CA MET A 15 14.20 -6.02 -13.74
C MET A 15 14.27 -4.50 -13.62
N GLY A 16 13.13 -3.82 -13.43
CA GLY A 16 13.13 -2.37 -13.31
C GLY A 16 13.79 -1.87 -12.02
N LEU A 17 13.67 -2.58 -10.89
CA LEU A 17 14.44 -2.28 -9.68
C LEU A 17 15.95 -2.38 -9.94
N GLY A 18 16.39 -3.42 -10.65
CA GLY A 18 17.78 -3.55 -11.08
C GLY A 18 18.22 -2.36 -11.94
N ILE A 19 17.44 -2.00 -12.96
CA ILE A 19 17.76 -0.86 -13.84
C ILE A 19 17.82 0.46 -13.05
N ILE A 20 16.92 0.69 -12.08
CA ILE A 20 16.94 1.89 -11.22
C ILE A 20 18.21 1.96 -10.35
N ILE A 21 18.70 0.82 -9.87
CA ILE A 21 19.95 0.76 -9.09
C ILE A 21 21.15 1.06 -9.99
N PHE A 22 21.28 0.37 -11.13
CA PHE A 22 22.44 0.52 -12.02
C PHE A 22 22.45 1.86 -12.77
N ASN A 23 21.31 2.30 -13.28
CA ASN A 23 21.18 3.57 -13.99
C ASN A 23 19.80 4.22 -13.77
N PRO A 24 19.69 5.16 -12.81
CA PRO A 24 18.47 5.91 -12.51
C PRO A 24 17.75 6.55 -13.69
N GLN A 25 18.46 6.99 -14.74
CA GLN A 25 17.82 7.60 -15.91
C GLN A 25 17.04 6.56 -16.71
N TYR A 26 17.67 5.44 -17.07
CA TYR A 26 16.99 4.34 -17.75
C TYR A 26 15.93 3.69 -16.86
N GLY A 27 16.18 3.62 -15.54
CA GLY A 27 15.21 3.09 -14.58
C GLY A 27 13.94 3.94 -14.52
N PHE A 28 14.09 5.27 -14.55
CA PHE A 28 12.97 6.20 -14.64
C PHE A 28 12.21 6.04 -15.96
N ILE A 29 12.90 6.02 -17.10
CA ILE A 29 12.27 5.88 -18.42
C ILE A 29 11.50 4.55 -18.52
N PHE A 30 12.11 3.44 -18.09
CA PHE A 30 11.50 2.12 -18.08
C PHE A 30 10.24 2.09 -17.20
N SER A 31 10.33 2.64 -15.99
CA SER A 31 9.19 2.70 -15.06
C SER A 31 8.08 3.57 -15.62
N LEU A 32 8.42 4.70 -16.24
CA LEU A 32 7.46 5.59 -16.87
C LEU A 32 6.76 4.92 -18.07
N PHE A 33 7.50 4.20 -18.92
CA PHE A 33 6.94 3.41 -20.02
C PHE A 33 5.94 2.36 -19.52
N LEU A 34 6.33 1.55 -18.53
CA LEU A 34 5.45 0.56 -17.92
C LEU A 34 4.16 1.21 -17.38
N THR A 35 4.31 2.33 -16.67
CA THR A 35 3.16 3.04 -16.08
C THR A 35 2.23 3.59 -17.16
N LEU A 36 2.77 4.07 -18.30
CA LEU A 36 1.99 4.53 -19.45
C LEU A 36 1.21 3.39 -20.11
N THR A 37 1.82 2.22 -20.29
CA THR A 37 1.17 1.09 -20.97
C THR A 37 -0.04 0.52 -20.20
N ASN A 38 -0.09 0.69 -18.88
CA ASN A 38 -1.20 0.23 -18.02
C ASN A 38 -2.23 1.33 -17.70
N LEU A 39 -2.29 2.41 -18.49
CA LEU A 39 -3.24 3.49 -18.27
C LEU A 39 -4.67 3.14 -18.71
N ASN A 40 -5.57 2.98 -17.74
CA ASN A 40 -7.00 3.15 -17.95
C ASN A 40 -7.40 4.65 -17.93
N ALA A 41 -8.54 5.00 -18.54
CA ALA A 41 -9.01 6.40 -18.65
C ALA A 41 -9.15 7.13 -17.29
N LYS A 42 -9.48 6.42 -16.20
CA LYS A 42 -9.51 6.97 -14.83
C LYS A 42 -8.11 7.25 -14.26
N THR A 43 -7.14 6.38 -14.52
CA THR A 43 -5.75 6.53 -14.06
C THR A 43 -5.02 7.64 -14.80
N PHE A 44 -5.41 7.99 -16.03
CA PHE A 44 -4.79 9.06 -16.82
C PHE A 44 -4.89 10.44 -16.15
N LYS A 45 -6.05 10.76 -15.55
CA LYS A 45 -6.29 12.05 -14.87
C LYS A 45 -5.46 12.18 -13.59
N VAL A 46 -5.29 11.08 -12.86
CA VAL A 46 -4.46 11.01 -11.66
C VAL A 46 -2.98 11.06 -12.05
N LEU A 47 -2.57 10.27 -13.04
CA LEU A 47 -1.19 10.22 -13.53
C LEU A 47 -0.72 11.58 -14.04
N ARG A 48 -1.55 12.33 -14.78
CA ARG A 48 -1.23 13.70 -15.21
C ARG A 48 -0.83 14.61 -14.05
N LYS A 49 -1.53 14.53 -12.91
CA LYS A 49 -1.20 15.33 -11.72
C LYS A 49 0.10 14.87 -11.05
N TRP A 50 0.33 13.56 -10.96
CA TRP A 50 1.53 12.99 -10.37
C TRP A 50 2.77 13.13 -11.26
N VAL A 51 2.62 13.05 -12.57
CA VAL A 51 3.69 13.31 -13.54
C VAL A 51 4.10 14.78 -13.45
N LEU A 52 3.15 15.72 -13.45
CA LEU A 52 3.47 17.14 -13.24
C LEU A 52 4.15 17.41 -11.89
N PHE A 53 3.71 16.74 -10.83
CA PHE A 53 4.37 16.81 -9.53
C PHE A 53 5.80 16.23 -9.57
N SER A 54 6.00 15.09 -10.24
CA SER A 54 7.31 14.47 -10.38
C SER A 54 8.29 15.36 -11.17
N LEU A 55 7.81 16.02 -12.22
CA LEU A 55 8.57 16.96 -13.04
C LEU A 55 8.96 18.20 -12.21
N TYR A 56 8.05 18.71 -11.39
CA TYR A 56 8.33 19.77 -10.43
C TYR A 56 9.39 19.37 -9.39
N VAL A 57 9.30 18.15 -8.83
CA VAL A 57 10.29 17.65 -7.85
C VAL A 57 11.68 17.52 -8.48
N VAL A 58 11.77 17.03 -9.72
CA VAL A 58 13.05 16.92 -10.45
C VAL A 58 13.65 18.30 -10.73
N LEU A 59 12.84 19.25 -11.21
CA LEU A 59 13.26 20.64 -11.43
C LEU A 59 13.71 21.30 -10.12
N PHE A 60 12.95 21.14 -9.05
CA PHE A 60 13.28 21.68 -7.73
C PHE A 60 14.61 21.14 -7.19
N TYR A 61 14.81 19.81 -7.26
CA TYR A 61 16.06 19.19 -6.83
C TYR A 61 17.25 19.55 -7.73
N TYR A 62 17.04 19.72 -9.03
CA TYR A 62 18.06 20.20 -9.96
C TYR A 62 18.51 21.63 -9.62
N ILE A 63 17.55 22.51 -9.29
CA ILE A 63 17.82 23.91 -8.95
C ILE A 63 18.57 24.02 -7.61
N ILE A 64 18.25 23.19 -6.62
CA ILE A 64 18.80 23.30 -5.25
C ILE A 64 20.10 22.52 -5.06
N VAL A 65 20.21 21.32 -5.65
CA VAL A 65 21.31 20.37 -5.36
C VAL A 65 22.21 20.16 -6.59
N GLY A 66 21.84 20.69 -7.76
CA GLY A 66 22.60 20.53 -9.00
C GLY A 66 22.49 19.13 -9.61
N LYS A 67 23.45 18.75 -10.47
CA LYS A 67 23.42 17.50 -11.25
C LYS A 67 23.37 16.22 -10.39
N SER A 68 24.00 16.22 -9.22
CA SER A 68 23.96 15.07 -8.30
C SER A 68 22.56 14.85 -7.71
N GLY A 69 21.84 15.93 -7.39
CA GLY A 69 20.45 15.89 -6.92
C GLY A 69 19.47 15.31 -7.94
N LEU A 70 19.71 15.57 -9.23
CA LEU A 70 18.93 15.00 -10.33
C LEU A 70 18.98 13.46 -10.30
N HIS A 71 20.15 12.88 -10.00
CA HIS A 71 20.33 11.43 -10.00
C HIS A 71 19.51 10.75 -8.90
N TYR A 72 19.51 11.33 -7.70
CA TYR A 72 18.69 10.86 -6.58
C TYR A 72 17.20 11.05 -6.82
N ALA A 73 16.80 12.20 -7.39
CA ALA A 73 15.40 12.48 -7.71
C ALA A 73 14.85 11.48 -8.74
N LEU A 74 15.60 11.20 -9.81
CA LEU A 74 15.23 10.22 -10.82
C LEU A 74 15.14 8.80 -10.25
N ARG A 75 16.08 8.43 -9.37
CA ARG A 75 16.07 7.12 -8.71
C ARG A 75 14.81 6.95 -7.85
N LEU A 76 14.48 7.96 -7.05
CA LEU A 76 13.29 7.94 -6.19
C LEU A 76 12.01 7.88 -7.02
N LEU A 77 11.91 8.67 -8.08
CA LEU A 77 10.77 8.63 -8.99
C LEU A 77 10.64 7.29 -9.71
N GLY A 78 11.75 6.70 -10.15
CA GLY A 78 11.76 5.35 -10.70
C GLY A 78 11.13 4.34 -9.74
N TYR A 79 11.53 4.36 -8.46
CA TYR A 79 10.94 3.49 -7.45
C TYR A 79 9.44 3.74 -7.26
N VAL A 80 9.02 4.99 -7.12
CA VAL A 80 7.60 5.31 -6.93
C VAL A 80 6.77 4.83 -8.12
N LEU A 81 7.22 5.09 -9.34
CA LEU A 81 6.51 4.70 -10.57
C LEU A 81 6.44 3.19 -10.74
N ILE A 82 7.53 2.45 -10.51
CA ILE A 82 7.51 1.00 -10.69
C ILE A 82 6.64 0.29 -9.66
N PHE A 83 6.66 0.75 -8.40
CA PHE A 83 5.76 0.21 -7.38
C PHE A 83 4.31 0.57 -7.66
N GLN A 84 4.03 1.81 -8.06
CA GLN A 84 2.68 2.23 -8.45
C GLN A 84 2.15 1.40 -9.62
N TRP A 85 2.98 1.19 -10.65
CA TRP A 85 2.64 0.33 -11.77
C TRP A 85 2.33 -1.10 -11.29
N PHE A 86 3.20 -1.72 -10.51
CA PHE A 86 3.01 -3.09 -10.04
C PHE A 86 1.71 -3.27 -9.24
N PHE A 87 1.47 -2.42 -8.23
CA PHE A 87 0.24 -2.48 -7.43
C PHE A 87 -1.02 -2.09 -8.22
N GLY A 88 -0.88 -1.28 -9.27
CA GLY A 88 -1.99 -0.96 -10.18
C GLY A 88 -2.31 -2.08 -11.18
N SER A 89 -1.34 -2.96 -11.47
CA SER A 89 -1.44 -3.98 -12.52
C SER A 89 -1.99 -5.32 -12.04
N ILE A 90 -1.90 -5.58 -10.74
CA ILE A 90 -2.25 -6.85 -10.10
C ILE A 90 -3.38 -6.64 -9.11
N SER A 91 -4.40 -7.50 -9.17
CA SER A 91 -5.42 -7.52 -8.12
C SER A 91 -4.86 -8.12 -6.83
N LEU A 92 -5.27 -7.58 -5.69
CA LEU A 92 -4.79 -8.05 -4.38
C LEU A 92 -5.08 -9.55 -4.17
N SER A 93 -6.17 -10.07 -4.73
CA SER A 93 -6.52 -11.51 -4.71
C SER A 93 -5.56 -12.35 -5.55
N GLU A 94 -5.15 -11.90 -6.74
CA GLU A 94 -4.13 -12.59 -7.54
C GLU A 94 -2.79 -12.68 -6.80
N PHE A 95 -2.41 -11.60 -6.10
CA PHE A 95 -1.20 -11.58 -5.29
C PHE A 95 -1.24 -12.57 -4.12
N ILE A 96 -2.35 -12.60 -3.36
CA ILE A 96 -2.55 -13.56 -2.26
C ILE A 96 -2.53 -15.00 -2.79
N ASN A 97 -3.22 -15.28 -3.89
CA ASN A 97 -3.26 -16.62 -4.48
C ASN A 97 -1.87 -17.08 -4.93
N TYR A 98 -1.06 -16.17 -5.45
CA TYR A 98 0.34 -16.45 -5.81
C TYR A 98 1.19 -16.76 -4.58
N ILE A 99 1.11 -15.95 -3.52
CA ILE A 99 1.85 -16.20 -2.26
C ILE A 99 1.42 -17.52 -1.62
N SER A 100 0.11 -17.78 -1.58
CA SER A 100 -0.48 -19.00 -0.99
C SER A 100 0.05 -20.28 -1.61
N LYS A 101 0.52 -20.21 -2.88
CA LYS A 101 1.16 -21.34 -3.56
C LYS A 101 2.54 -21.68 -3.01
N TYR A 102 3.30 -20.68 -2.56
CA TYR A 102 4.63 -20.89 -1.98
C TYR A 102 4.56 -21.15 -0.47
N ASN A 103 3.66 -20.45 0.22
CA ASN A 103 3.42 -20.65 1.64
C ASN A 103 1.94 -20.40 1.94
N LYS A 104 1.22 -21.49 2.25
CA LYS A 104 -0.22 -21.47 2.50
C LYS A 104 -0.57 -20.62 3.72
N ASP A 105 0.24 -20.69 4.78
CA ASP A 105 0.00 -19.98 6.03
C ASP A 105 0.17 -18.47 5.87
N LEU A 106 1.19 -18.04 5.11
CA LEU A 106 1.36 -16.62 4.74
C LEU A 106 0.19 -16.12 3.91
N GLY A 107 -0.30 -16.93 2.97
CA GLY A 107 -1.47 -16.62 2.16
C GLY A 107 -2.73 -16.39 3.00
N VAL A 108 -3.02 -17.32 3.91
CA VAL A 108 -4.14 -17.24 4.86
C VAL A 108 -3.99 -16.03 5.78
N GLY A 109 -2.78 -15.78 6.31
CA GLY A 109 -2.50 -14.62 7.17
C GLY A 109 -2.77 -13.28 6.48
N ILE A 110 -2.30 -13.09 5.25
CA ILE A 110 -2.56 -11.87 4.46
C ILE A 110 -4.06 -11.73 4.19
N TRP A 111 -4.74 -12.82 3.82
CA TRP A 111 -6.17 -12.80 3.55
C TRP A 111 -6.99 -12.41 4.79
N ILE A 112 -6.72 -13.02 5.94
CA ILE A 112 -7.38 -12.69 7.22
C ILE A 112 -7.11 -11.23 7.60
N THR A 113 -5.87 -10.75 7.41
CA THR A 113 -5.49 -9.37 7.72
C THR A 113 -6.30 -8.36 6.91
N LEU A 114 -6.43 -8.58 5.60
CA LEU A 114 -7.20 -7.69 4.72
C LEU A 114 -8.69 -7.69 5.03
N TYR A 115 -9.26 -8.86 5.29
CA TYR A 115 -10.65 -8.96 5.72
C TYR A 115 -10.88 -8.27 7.08
N THR A 116 -9.89 -8.35 7.97
CA THR A 116 -9.92 -7.69 9.27
C THR A 116 -9.79 -6.18 9.15
N LEU A 117 -9.02 -5.67 8.18
CA LEU A 117 -8.85 -4.22 7.94
C LEU A 117 -10.18 -3.51 7.67
N ASN A 118 -11.04 -4.09 6.84
CA ASN A 118 -12.36 -3.52 6.53
C ASN A 118 -13.26 -3.47 7.77
N ASN A 119 -13.21 -4.51 8.59
CA ASN A 119 -13.95 -4.57 9.85
C ASN A 119 -13.38 -3.57 10.88
N ALA A 120 -12.05 -3.46 10.97
CA ALA A 120 -11.36 -2.49 11.80
C ALA A 120 -11.77 -1.06 11.44
N LYS A 121 -11.84 -0.72 10.15
CA LYS A 121 -12.30 0.59 9.68
C LYS A 121 -13.72 0.91 10.15
N ARG A 122 -14.65 -0.03 10.03
CA ARG A 122 -16.04 0.15 10.49
C ARG A 122 -16.11 0.35 12.02
N LYS A 123 -15.40 -0.49 12.77
CA LYS A 123 -15.31 -0.39 14.23
C LYS A 123 -14.67 0.93 14.67
N TYR A 124 -13.60 1.34 14.00
CA TYR A 124 -12.94 2.63 14.25
C TYR A 124 -13.92 3.80 14.11
N ILE A 125 -14.71 3.84 13.04
CA ILE A 125 -15.71 4.91 12.83
C ILE A 125 -16.75 4.90 13.96
N SER A 126 -17.26 3.73 14.32
CA SER A 126 -18.24 3.60 15.42
C SER A 126 -17.68 4.07 16.76
N ILE A 127 -16.48 3.61 17.13
CA ILE A 127 -15.82 4.00 18.39
C ILE A 127 -15.52 5.50 18.38
N ARG A 128 -14.97 6.03 17.28
CA ARG A 128 -14.69 7.46 17.14
C ARG A 128 -15.96 8.30 17.35
N ASN A 129 -17.06 7.93 16.71
CA ASN A 129 -18.33 8.65 16.84
C ASN A 129 -18.84 8.60 18.29
N ALA A 130 -18.78 7.44 18.93
CA ALA A 130 -19.16 7.29 20.34
C ALA A 130 -18.30 8.16 21.27
N GLN A 131 -16.99 8.25 21.04
CA GLN A 131 -16.11 9.11 21.82
C GLN A 131 -16.40 10.60 21.58
N ILE A 132 -16.64 11.00 20.32
CA ILE A 132 -17.04 12.38 20.00
C ILE A 132 -18.33 12.76 20.72
N SER A 133 -19.34 11.88 20.71
CA SER A 133 -20.60 12.10 21.46
C SER A 133 -20.41 12.23 22.97
N ARG A 134 -19.34 11.65 23.52
CA ARG A 134 -18.97 11.76 24.95
C ARG A 134 -18.13 13.00 25.27
N GLY A 135 -17.95 13.92 24.30
CA GLY A 135 -17.23 15.17 24.50
C GLY A 135 -15.71 15.04 24.32
N LEU A 136 -15.24 14.15 23.44
CA LEU A 136 -13.81 14.02 23.12
C LEU A 136 -13.22 15.37 22.66
N ASN A 137 -12.47 16.02 23.55
CA ASN A 137 -11.76 17.24 23.22
C ASN A 137 -10.42 16.89 22.53
N THR A 138 -10.22 17.34 21.29
CA THR A 138 -8.98 17.13 20.50
C THR A 138 -8.12 18.38 20.40
N THR A 139 -8.34 19.38 21.25
CA THR A 139 -7.53 20.61 21.30
C THR A 139 -6.35 20.45 22.26
N GLY A 140 -5.15 20.77 21.77
CA GLY A 140 -3.89 20.58 22.52
C GLY A 140 -3.28 19.18 22.38
N LEU A 141 -1.95 19.10 22.45
CA LEU A 141 -1.18 17.87 22.17
C LEU A 141 -1.55 16.70 23.13
N ARG A 142 -1.66 17.00 24.43
CA ARG A 142 -1.98 16.01 25.47
C ARG A 142 -3.39 15.43 25.31
N ASN A 143 -4.37 16.26 24.98
CA ASN A 143 -5.75 15.82 24.78
C ASN A 143 -5.92 15.06 23.45
N LYS A 144 -5.18 15.44 22.40
CA LYS A 144 -5.09 14.63 21.17
C LYS A 144 -4.58 13.22 21.47
N PHE A 145 -3.49 13.10 22.22
CA PHE A 145 -2.94 11.79 22.58
C PHE A 145 -3.94 10.94 23.38
N ARG A 146 -4.55 11.51 24.42
CA ARG A 146 -5.62 10.85 25.17
C ARG A 146 -6.79 10.44 24.28
N GLY A 147 -7.20 11.32 23.37
CA GLY A 147 -8.28 11.05 22.42
C GLY A 147 -7.95 9.89 21.47
N TYR A 148 -6.70 9.79 20.99
CA TYR A 148 -6.25 8.63 20.22
C TYR A 148 -6.30 7.35 21.05
N MET A 149 -5.79 7.37 22.29
CA MET A 149 -5.82 6.18 23.17
C MET A 149 -7.24 5.72 23.47
N SER A 150 -8.18 6.64 23.71
CA SER A 150 -9.60 6.35 23.93
C SER A 150 -10.29 5.68 22.73
N ILE A 151 -9.70 5.76 21.53
CA ILE A 151 -10.19 5.09 20.33
C ILE A 151 -9.41 3.80 20.04
N ILE A 152 -8.08 3.84 20.18
CA ILE A 152 -7.20 2.71 19.87
C ILE A 152 -7.40 1.55 20.86
N ILE A 153 -7.48 1.83 22.16
CA ILE A 153 -7.62 0.76 23.17
C ILE A 153 -8.89 -0.06 22.93
N PRO A 154 -10.10 0.54 22.80
CA PRO A 154 -11.30 -0.23 22.51
C PRO A 154 -11.25 -0.94 21.14
N LEU A 155 -10.58 -0.33 20.15
CA LEU A 155 -10.42 -0.93 18.83
C LEU A 155 -9.59 -2.22 18.90
N VAL A 156 -8.44 -2.18 19.59
CA VAL A 156 -7.56 -3.35 19.76
C VAL A 156 -8.30 -4.47 20.50
N ILE A 157 -8.95 -4.16 21.62
CA ILE A 157 -9.75 -5.14 22.38
C ILE A 157 -10.83 -5.77 21.49
N SER A 158 -11.55 -4.95 20.71
CA SER A 158 -12.61 -5.44 19.84
C SER A 158 -12.09 -6.28 18.65
N LEU A 159 -10.89 -6.00 18.16
CA LEU A 159 -10.25 -6.80 17.12
C LEU A 159 -9.74 -8.12 17.68
N TYR A 160 -9.17 -8.11 18.89
CA TYR A 160 -8.71 -9.31 19.58
C TYR A 160 -9.87 -10.27 19.89
N ASP A 161 -10.96 -9.77 20.46
CA ASP A 161 -12.18 -10.57 20.70
C ASP A 161 -12.74 -11.15 19.38
N SER A 162 -12.74 -10.35 18.31
CA SER A 162 -13.16 -10.84 16.99
C SER A 162 -12.22 -11.90 16.43
N ALA A 163 -10.92 -11.85 16.73
CA ALA A 163 -9.96 -12.84 16.29
C ALA A 163 -10.18 -14.16 17.03
N ILE A 164 -10.38 -14.13 18.36
CA ILE A 164 -10.70 -15.32 19.16
C ILE A 164 -11.97 -15.99 18.65
N LYS A 165 -13.06 -15.22 18.47
CA LYS A 165 -14.34 -15.76 17.96
C LYS A 165 -14.18 -16.44 16.60
N ARG A 166 -13.34 -15.90 15.72
CA ARG A 166 -13.04 -16.50 14.42
C ARG A 166 -12.16 -17.74 14.54
N ALA A 167 -11.16 -17.72 15.41
CA ALA A 167 -10.32 -18.90 15.66
C ALA A 167 -11.16 -20.08 16.16
N VAL A 168 -12.06 -19.84 17.11
CA VAL A 168 -13.02 -20.87 17.60
C VAL A 168 -13.96 -21.34 16.49
N ALA A 169 -14.48 -20.43 15.65
CA ALA A 169 -15.33 -20.79 14.52
C ALA A 169 -14.59 -21.55 13.40
N LEU A 170 -13.28 -21.34 13.26
CA LEU A 170 -12.45 -22.09 12.32
C LEU A 170 -12.10 -23.47 12.86
N SER A 171 -11.74 -23.57 14.15
CA SER A 171 -11.44 -24.86 14.79
C SER A 171 -12.66 -25.77 14.82
N SER A 172 -13.87 -25.23 15.05
CA SER A 172 -15.12 -26.01 14.99
C SER A 172 -15.44 -26.53 13.58
N ARG A 173 -14.89 -25.92 12.54
CA ARG A 173 -14.98 -26.37 11.14
C ARG A 173 -13.87 -27.34 10.74
N GLY A 174 -13.05 -27.79 11.70
CA GLY A 174 -11.97 -28.74 11.45
C GLY A 174 -10.72 -28.14 10.82
N TYR A 175 -10.57 -26.80 10.80
CA TYR A 175 -9.29 -26.18 10.49
C TYR A 175 -8.36 -26.41 11.70
N LYS A 176 -7.30 -27.18 11.47
CA LYS A 176 -6.20 -27.42 12.42
C LYS A 176 -5.05 -26.47 12.13
#